data_AF-A0A8C1YPC5-F1
#
_entry.id   AF-A0A8C1YPC5-F1
#
_cell.length_a   1.000
_cell.length_b   1.000
_cell.length_c   1.000
_cell.angle_alpha   90.00
_cell.angle_beta   90.00
_cell.angle_gamma   90.00
#
_symmetry.space_group_name_H-M   'P 1'
#
loop_
_entity.id
_entity.type
_entity.pdbx_description
1 polymer ?
#
loop_
_entity_poly.entity_id
_entity_poly.type
_entity_poly.pdbx_seq_one_letter_code
_entity_poly.pdbx_strand_id
1 'polypeptide(L)'
;MSRRTAPSWSAITSCSGLCETSSIYSAEANALVHSCSCCQEITTAKKEVTLTCPDGSDITHSYIYIESCGCKASDCSGQSTSLRRRRRRL
;
A
#
# COMPACT_ATOMS: atom_id res chain seq x y z
N MET A 1 29.36 -6.14 -25.62
CA MET A 1 28.89 -4.86 -25.04
C MET A 1 27.41 -4.99 -24.74
N SER A 2 27.04 -5.47 -23.55
CA SER A 2 25.63 -5.58 -23.14
C SER A 2 25.48 -4.81 -21.85
N ARG A 3 25.05 -3.54 -21.97
CA ARG A 3 24.70 -2.74 -20.81
C ARG A 3 23.49 -3.43 -20.17
N ARG A 4 23.72 -4.10 -19.05
CA ARG A 4 22.65 -4.48 -18.13
C ARG A 4 22.10 -3.17 -17.57
N THR A 5 21.10 -2.60 -18.24
CA THR A 5 20.37 -1.45 -17.70
C THR A 5 19.45 -1.98 -16.62
N ALA A 6 20.01 -2.33 -15.47
CA ALA A 6 19.24 -2.58 -14.27
C ALA A 6 18.51 -1.27 -13.91
N PRO A 7 17.20 -1.30 -13.62
CA PRO A 7 16.51 -0.11 -13.15
C PRO A 7 17.23 0.40 -11.89
N SER A 8 17.58 1.69 -11.88
CA SER A 8 18.29 2.33 -10.77
C SER A 8 17.55 2.06 -9.46
N TRP A 9 18.27 1.53 -8.48
CA TRP A 9 17.75 0.95 -7.22
C TRP A 9 17.02 1.95 -6.29
N SER A 10 16.89 3.22 -6.65
CA SER A 10 16.10 4.19 -5.88
C SER A 10 14.59 4.11 -6.11
N ALA A 11 14.10 3.00 -6.68
CA ALA A 11 12.68 2.75 -6.91
C ALA A 11 11.94 2.64 -5.57
N ILE A 12 11.10 3.63 -5.25
CA ILE A 12 10.08 3.48 -4.21
C ILE A 12 9.09 2.45 -4.77
N THR A 13 9.23 1.19 -4.35
CA THR A 13 8.32 0.09 -4.71
C THR A 13 7.27 -0.17 -3.64
N SER A 14 7.37 0.52 -2.51
CA SER A 14 6.42 0.43 -1.41
C SER A 14 6.33 1.74 -0.64
N CYS A 15 5.14 2.03 -0.14
CA CYS A 15 4.92 3.09 0.84
C CYS A 15 4.89 2.46 2.23
N SER A 16 5.73 2.96 3.13
CA SER A 16 5.70 2.61 4.55
C SER A 16 5.96 3.85 5.38
N GLY A 17 5.26 4.00 6.50
CA GLY A 17 5.34 5.18 7.35
C GLY A 17 4.20 5.25 8.36
N LEU A 18 4.34 6.17 9.32
CA LEU A 18 3.29 6.50 10.27
C LEU A 18 2.42 7.61 9.70
N CYS A 19 1.11 7.46 9.83
CA CYS A 19 0.12 8.45 9.48
C CYS A 19 -0.73 8.79 10.69
N GLU A 20 -1.28 10.00 10.70
CA GLU A 20 -2.13 10.44 11.80
C GLU A 20 -3.42 9.63 11.84
N THR A 21 -3.71 9.08 13.02
CA THR A 21 -4.94 8.35 13.34
C THR A 21 -5.41 8.79 14.72
N SER A 22 -6.70 9.04 14.88
CA SER A 22 -7.27 9.48 16.16
C SER A 22 -8.60 8.80 16.45
N SER A 23 -8.99 8.80 17.72
CA SER A 23 -10.27 8.27 18.19
C SER A 23 -10.74 9.12 19.35
N ILE A 24 -11.85 9.84 19.16
CA ILE A 24 -12.33 10.87 20.07
C ILE A 24 -13.79 10.60 20.42
N TYR A 25 -14.17 10.68 21.69
CA TYR A 25 -15.57 10.60 22.10
C TYR A 25 -16.32 11.88 21.73
N SER A 26 -17.39 11.73 20.96
CA SER A 26 -18.29 12.82 20.57
C SER A 26 -19.58 12.74 21.39
N ALA A 27 -19.82 13.74 22.25
CA ALA A 27 -21.00 13.78 23.09
C ALA A 27 -22.29 13.99 22.28
N GLU A 28 -22.23 14.80 21.23
CA GLU A 28 -23.33 15.04 20.28
C GLU A 28 -23.77 13.76 19.56
N ALA A 29 -22.82 12.89 19.19
CA ALA A 29 -23.11 11.60 18.57
C ALA A 29 -23.30 10.47 19.59
N ASN A 30 -23.00 10.72 20.87
CA ASN A 30 -22.87 9.72 21.93
C ASN A 30 -22.06 8.48 21.50
N ALA A 31 -20.96 8.71 20.78
CA ALA A 31 -20.18 7.65 20.14
C ALA A 31 -18.69 8.02 20.01
N LEU A 32 -17.84 7.01 19.79
CA LEU A 32 -16.44 7.22 19.41
C LEU A 32 -16.36 7.55 17.92
N VAL A 33 -15.75 8.67 17.59
CA VAL A 33 -15.45 9.10 16.23
C VAL A 33 -14.00 8.74 15.92
N HIS A 34 -13.80 7.95 14.88
CA HIS A 34 -12.50 7.48 14.44
C HIS A 34 -12.06 8.26 13.19
N SER A 35 -10.83 8.77 13.21
CA SER A 35 -10.16 9.30 12.02
C SER A 35 -8.96 8.43 11.72
N CYS A 36 -8.88 7.93 10.50
CA CYS A 36 -7.84 7.02 10.08
C CYS A 36 -7.20 7.43 8.77
N SER A 37 -5.88 7.25 8.69
CA SER A 37 -5.12 7.40 7.45
C SER A 37 -4.09 6.29 7.32
N CYS A 38 -3.84 5.86 6.09
CA CYS A 38 -2.79 4.89 5.75
C CYS A 38 -1.76 5.53 4.84
N CYS A 39 -0.48 5.15 5.00
CA CYS A 39 0.58 5.54 4.08
C CYS A 39 0.38 4.77 2.76
N GLN A 40 0.03 5.48 1.69
CA GLN A 40 -0.28 4.93 0.37
C GLN A 40 0.37 5.78 -0.73
N GLU A 41 0.44 5.23 -1.93
CA GLU A 41 0.87 5.94 -3.13
C GLU A 41 -0.07 7.11 -3.44
N ILE A 42 0.51 8.30 -3.61
CA ILE A 42 -0.22 9.51 -4.01
C ILE A 42 -0.13 9.71 -5.52
N THR A 43 1.07 9.49 -6.07
CA THR A 43 1.34 9.64 -7.49
C THR A 43 2.03 8.38 -7.98
N THR A 44 1.56 7.87 -9.12
CA THR A 44 2.12 6.70 -9.77
C THR A 44 2.33 6.98 -11.25
N ALA A 45 3.36 6.34 -11.81
CA ALA A 45 3.65 6.37 -13.23
C ALA A 45 3.70 4.93 -13.76
N LYS A 46 3.30 4.72 -15.02
CA LYS A 46 3.58 3.45 -15.71
C LYS A 46 4.99 3.51 -16.27
N LYS A 47 5.80 2.48 -15.99
CA LYS A 47 7.13 2.30 -16.56
C LYS A 47 7.20 1.00 -17.33
N GLU A 48 7.95 1.00 -18.42
CA GLU A 48 8.21 -0.19 -19.22
C GLU A 48 9.62 -0.70 -18.97
N VAL A 49 9.74 -2.01 -18.90
CA VAL A 49 11.02 -2.72 -18.81
C VAL A 49 11.05 -3.80 -19.88
N THR A 50 12.18 -3.92 -20.56
CA THR A 50 12.44 -5.05 -21.46
C THR A 50 13.26 -6.08 -20.71
N LEU A 51 12.71 -7.28 -20.58
CA LEU A 51 13.35 -8.44 -19.97
C LEU A 51 13.86 -9.34 -21.09
N THR A 52 15.14 -9.69 -21.04
CA THR A 52 15.69 -10.71 -21.93
C THR A 52 15.53 -12.08 -21.27
N CYS A 53 14.85 -13.00 -21.96
CA CYS A 53 14.62 -14.35 -21.50
C CYS A 53 15.86 -15.24 -21.71
N PRO A 54 15.98 -16.38 -20.99
CA PRO A 54 17.12 -17.27 -21.12
C PRO A 54 17.33 -17.85 -22.53
N ASP A 55 16.27 -17.96 -23.32
CA ASP A 55 16.26 -18.37 -24.73
C ASP A 55 16.71 -17.26 -25.70
N GLY A 56 16.98 -16.06 -25.18
CA GLY A 56 17.46 -14.91 -25.96
C GLY A 56 16.37 -14.05 -26.59
N SER A 57 15.09 -14.40 -26.42
CA SER A 57 13.97 -13.50 -26.74
C SER A 57 13.87 -12.34 -25.76
N ASP A 58 13.25 -11.25 -26.20
CA ASP A 58 12.97 -10.08 -25.36
C ASP A 58 11.45 -9.93 -25.16
N ILE A 59 11.05 -9.68 -23.92
CA ILE A 59 9.65 -9.43 -23.54
C ILE A 59 9.57 -8.08 -22.84
N THR A 60 8.70 -7.20 -23.34
CA THR A 60 8.42 -5.91 -22.71
C THR A 60 7.24 -6.03 -21.75
N HIS A 61 7.43 -5.55 -20.52
CA HIS A 61 6.40 -5.50 -19.50
C HIS A 61 6.26 -4.08 -18.95
N SER A 62 5.00 -3.62 -18.83
CA SER A 62 4.68 -2.41 -18.10
C SER A 62 4.36 -2.71 -16.64
N TYR A 63 4.90 -1.93 -15.71
CA TYR A 63 4.56 -1.98 -14.29
C TYR A 63 4.23 -0.59 -13.75
N ILE A 64 3.52 -0.55 -12.62
CA ILE A 64 3.20 0.70 -11.91
C ILE A 64 4.36 1.03 -10.98
N TYR A 65 4.90 2.23 -11.13
CA TYR A 65 5.97 2.80 -10.34
C TYR A 65 5.40 3.85 -9.38
N ILE A 66 5.76 3.78 -8.10
CA ILE A 66 5.33 4.77 -7.10
C ILE A 66 6.30 5.96 -7.17
N GLU A 67 5.76 7.15 -7.48
CA GLU A 67 6.56 8.38 -7.53
C GLU A 67 6.61 9.07 -6.17
N SER A 68 5.51 9.01 -5.41
CA SER A 68 5.41 9.63 -4.09
C SER A 68 4.42 8.90 -3.18
N CYS A 69 4.72 8.87 -1.89
CA CYS A 69 3.85 8.33 -0.84
C CYS A 69 3.28 9.46 0.03
N GLY A 70 2.15 9.21 0.67
CA GLY A 70 1.50 10.15 1.57
C GLY A 70 0.38 9.49 2.37
N CYS A 71 -0.17 10.24 3.33
CA CYS A 71 -1.26 9.75 4.16
C CYS A 71 -2.60 9.96 3.46
N LYS A 72 -3.27 8.86 3.16
CA LYS A 72 -4.60 8.85 2.56
C LYS A 72 -5.62 8.43 3.60
N ALA A 73 -6.70 9.19 3.71
CA ALA A 73 -7.80 8.88 4.61
C ALA A 73 -8.39 7.50 4.26
N SER A 74 -8.58 6.68 5.29
CA SER A 74 -9.10 5.32 5.17
C SER A 74 -10.23 5.14 6.17
N ASP A 75 -11.25 4.37 5.78
CA ASP A 75 -12.27 3.94 6.73
C ASP A 75 -11.69 2.88 7.67
N CYS A 76 -11.82 3.12 8.97
CA CYS A 76 -11.48 2.16 10.03
C CYS A 76 -12.74 1.71 10.75
N SER A 77 -13.90 1.66 10.07
CA SER A 77 -15.15 1.22 10.69
C SER A 77 -14.86 -0.07 11.46
N GLY A 78 -15.08 0.01 12.78
CA GLY A 78 -14.60 -0.98 13.71
C GLY A 78 -14.94 -2.34 13.15
N GLN A 79 -13.92 -3.17 12.89
CA GLN A 79 -14.12 -4.59 12.68
C GLN A 79 -14.96 -5.00 13.87
N SER A 80 -16.28 -5.13 13.66
CA SER A 80 -17.19 -5.60 14.67
C SER A 80 -16.50 -6.86 15.14
N THR A 81 -16.11 -6.85 16.41
CA THR A 81 -15.59 -8.01 17.06
C THR A 81 -16.74 -9.00 17.19
N SER A 82 -17.25 -9.51 16.07
CA SER A 82 -17.14 -10.94 15.86
C SER A 82 -15.66 -11.30 15.98
N LEU A 83 -15.16 -11.28 17.23
CA LEU A 83 -14.57 -12.46 17.80
C LEU A 83 -15.43 -13.59 17.24
N ARG A 84 -14.99 -14.17 16.12
CA ARG A 84 -15.19 -15.58 15.87
C ARG A 84 -14.53 -16.19 17.09
N ARG A 85 -15.32 -16.26 18.16
CA ARG A 85 -15.07 -17.00 19.38
C ARG A 85 -15.00 -18.41 18.83
N ARG A 86 -13.82 -18.80 18.33
CA ARG A 86 -13.44 -20.19 18.15
C ARG A 86 -13.61 -20.73 19.55
N ARG A 87 -14.81 -21.22 19.83
CA ARG A 87 -15.10 -22.10 20.96
C ARG A 87 -14.08 -23.21 20.76
N ARG A 88 -12.93 -23.11 21.44
CA ARG A 88 -12.12 -24.29 21.72
C ARG A 88 -13.06 -25.15 22.54
N ARG A 89 -13.71 -26.10 21.87
CA ARG A 89 -14.38 -27.21 22.55
C ARG A 89 -13.25 -27.92 23.29
N LEU A 90 -13.23 -27.77 24.62
CA LEU A 90 -12.68 -28.79 25.49
C LEU A 90 -13.60 -30.01 25.39
#